data_AF-L9KLW5-F1
#
_entry.id   AF-L9KLW5-F1
#
_cell.length_a   1.000
_cell.length_b   1.000
_cell.length_c   1.000
_cell.angle_alpha   90.00
_cell.angle_beta   90.00
_cell.angle_gamma   90.00
#
_symmetry.space_group_name_H-M   'P 1'
#
loop_
_entity.id
_entity.type
_entity.pdbx_description
1 polymer ?
#
loop_
_entity_poly.entity_id
_entity_poly.type
_entity_poly.pdbx_seq_one_letter_code
_entity_poly.pdbx_strand_id
1 'polypeptide(L)'
;MLTWTATTTTSDQQLDCALDLMRCLSPQQIEKNLSDLMDLVPTLWQSSVDQPLEIAKDEVVGKDYLLCDYNRDRDSYRSLWSNKYDPPFEDGAMLSAWLRKLEVKANNAFDQY
;
A
#
# COMPACT_ATOMS: atom_id res chain seq x y z
N MET A 1 7.31 41.13 11.17
CA MET A 1 7.96 40.26 10.17
C MET A 1 8.22 38.93 10.87
N LEU A 2 7.24 38.02 10.85
CA LEU A 2 7.32 36.72 11.52
C LEU A 2 7.91 35.73 10.51
N THR A 3 9.17 35.35 10.70
CA THR A 3 9.81 34.28 9.91
C THR A 3 9.35 32.95 10.48
N TRP A 4 8.43 32.29 9.78
CA TRP A 4 8.12 30.88 9.98
C TRP A 4 9.36 30.09 9.56
N THR A 5 10.22 29.74 10.50
CA THR A 5 11.19 28.67 10.26
C THR A 5 10.41 27.38 10.46
N ALA A 6 10.01 26.75 9.35
CA ALA A 6 9.50 25.41 9.38
C ALA A 6 10.64 24.53 9.92
N THR A 7 10.56 24.14 11.18
CA THR A 7 11.38 23.07 11.73
C THR A 7 10.88 21.79 11.07
N THR A 8 11.42 21.44 9.90
CA THR A 8 11.21 20.11 9.33
C THR A 8 11.72 19.10 10.34
N THR A 9 10.83 18.21 10.77
CA THR A 9 11.15 17.17 11.74
C THR A 9 12.21 16.26 11.10
N THR A 10 13.16 15.73 11.87
CA THR A 10 14.22 14.85 11.32
C THR A 10 13.67 13.69 10.49
N SER A 11 12.44 13.22 10.76
CA SER A 11 11.76 12.19 9.95
C SER A 11 11.38 12.66 8.55
N ASP A 12 10.97 13.92 8.38
CA ASP A 12 10.53 14.44 7.09
C ASP A 12 11.71 14.55 6.12
N GLN A 13 12.87 14.97 6.65
CA GLN A 13 14.13 15.01 5.89
C GLN A 13 14.60 13.60 5.51
N GLN A 14 14.45 12.62 6.40
CA GLN A 14 14.75 11.21 6.11
C GLN A 14 13.85 10.65 5.01
N LEU A 15 12.55 11.00 5.01
CA LEU A 15 11.61 10.60 3.97
C LEU A 15 11.95 11.23 2.63
N ASP A 16 12.25 12.53 2.59
CA ASP A 16 12.65 13.22 1.37
C ASP A 16 13.91 12.60 0.75
N CYS A 17 14.93 12.33 1.57
CA CYS A 17 16.16 11.67 1.11
C CYS A 17 15.91 10.23 0.63
N ALA A 18 15.05 9.48 1.32
CA ALA A 18 14.68 8.12 0.92
C ALA A 18 13.95 8.10 -0.42
N LEU A 19 12.98 9.01 -0.62
CA LEU A 19 12.26 9.16 -1.88
C LEU A 19 13.18 9.58 -3.02
N ASP A 20 14.14 10.46 -2.76
CA ASP A 20 15.15 10.86 -3.76
C ASP A 20 16.05 9.68 -4.15
N LEU A 21 16.49 8.89 -3.16
CA LEU A 21 17.28 7.69 -3.38
C LEU A 21 16.52 6.65 -4.24
N MET A 22 15.23 6.42 -3.96
CA MET A 22 14.39 5.53 -4.76
C MET A 22 14.18 6.02 -6.20
N ARG A 23 14.29 7.32 -6.47
CA ARG A 23 14.24 7.89 -7.84
C ARG A 23 15.55 7.72 -8.60
N CYS A 24 16.68 7.60 -7.91
CA CYS A 24 18.00 7.44 -8.53
C CYS A 24 18.41 5.98 -8.74
N LEU A 25 17.88 5.05 -7.94
CA LEU A 25 18.20 3.63 -8.04
C LEU A 25 17.50 2.95 -9.22
N SER A 26 18.07 1.81 -9.66
CA SER A 26 17.49 1.03 -10.77
C SER A 26 16.10 0.52 -10.39
N PRO A 27 15.05 0.80 -11.20
CA PRO A 27 13.69 0.36 -10.91
C PRO A 27 13.53 -1.17 -10.93
N GLN A 28 14.46 -1.90 -11.56
CA GLN A 28 14.46 -3.37 -11.59
C GLN A 28 14.71 -4.00 -10.21
N GLN A 29 15.25 -3.25 -9.25
CA GLN A 29 15.60 -3.74 -7.92
C GLN A 29 14.75 -3.10 -6.83
N ILE A 30 13.58 -2.57 -7.18
CA ILE A 30 12.74 -1.78 -6.27
C ILE A 30 12.38 -2.52 -4.98
N GLU A 31 12.04 -3.82 -5.06
CA GLU A 31 11.76 -4.66 -3.89
C GLU A 31 12.96 -4.77 -2.94
N LYS A 32 14.15 -5.03 -3.50
CA LYS A 32 15.38 -5.11 -2.72
C LYS A 32 15.76 -3.77 -2.12
N ASN A 33 15.68 -2.71 -2.91
CA ASN A 33 16.01 -1.35 -2.47
C ASN A 33 15.08 -0.92 -1.32
N LEU A 34 13.80 -1.28 -1.38
CA LEU A 34 12.86 -1.02 -0.29
C LEU A 34 13.17 -1.86 0.95
N SER A 35 13.53 -3.13 0.80
CA SER A 35 14.00 -3.96 1.91
C SER A 35 15.22 -3.34 2.60
N ASP A 36 16.23 -2.95 1.83
CA ASP A 36 17.46 -2.33 2.35
C ASP A 36 17.16 -0.98 3.03
N LEU A 37 16.17 -0.24 2.53
CA LEU A 37 15.75 1.06 3.07
C LEU A 37 14.96 0.91 4.38
N MET A 38 14.14 -0.14 4.50
CA MET A 38 13.47 -0.51 5.76
C MET A 38 14.48 -0.91 6.84
N ASP A 39 15.53 -1.66 6.47
CA ASP A 39 16.59 -2.03 7.40
C ASP A 39 17.37 -0.80 7.89
N LEU A 40 17.59 0.18 7.00
CA LEU A 40 18.32 1.41 7.32
C LEU A 40 17.50 2.38 8.18
N VAL A 41 16.21 2.55 7.87
CA VAL A 41 15.32 3.45 8.60
C VAL A 41 13.96 2.78 8.81
N PRO A 42 13.80 1.97 9.88
CA PRO A 42 12.57 1.23 10.16
C PRO A 42 11.34 2.11 10.41
N THR A 43 11.57 3.40 10.70
CA THR A 43 10.52 4.39 10.95
C THR A 43 9.95 5.00 9.66
N LEU A 44 10.54 4.70 8.50
CA LEU A 44 10.01 5.17 7.22
C LEU A 44 8.77 4.36 6.81
N TRP A 45 7.78 5.10 6.32
CA TRP A 45 6.50 4.52 5.96
C TRP A 45 6.55 3.93 4.55
N GLN A 46 6.42 2.62 4.45
CA GLN A 46 6.53 1.87 3.19
C GLN A 46 5.50 2.32 2.14
N SER A 47 4.32 2.80 2.57
CA SER A 47 3.24 3.16 1.65
C SER A 47 3.50 4.44 0.84
N SER A 48 4.64 5.10 1.02
CA SER A 48 5.04 6.25 0.20
C SER A 48 5.76 5.85 -1.09
N VAL A 49 6.08 4.56 -1.28
CA VAL A 49 6.76 4.06 -2.48
C VAL A 49 5.93 2.96 -3.14
N ASP A 50 5.58 3.17 -4.40
CA ASP A 50 4.84 2.19 -5.19
C ASP A 50 5.73 0.99 -5.56
N GLN A 51 5.18 -0.21 -5.38
CA GLN A 51 5.79 -1.47 -5.79
C GLN A 51 5.04 -2.06 -6.99
N PRO A 52 5.69 -2.93 -7.80
CA PRO A 52 5.00 -3.71 -8.81
C PRO A 52 3.83 -4.48 -8.20
N LEU A 53 2.64 -4.36 -8.79
CA LEU A 53 1.45 -5.02 -8.28
C LEU A 53 1.48 -6.51 -8.61
N GLU A 54 1.35 -7.33 -7.58
CA GLU A 54 1.14 -8.77 -7.73
C GLU A 54 -0.36 -9.08 -7.90
N ILE A 55 -0.65 -10.21 -8.54
CA ILE A 55 -2.02 -10.69 -8.76
C ILE A 55 -2.23 -11.92 -7.87
N ALA A 56 -3.29 -11.87 -7.06
CA ALA A 56 -3.80 -13.03 -6.33
C ALA A 56 -5.20 -13.39 -6.82
N LYS A 57 -5.63 -14.62 -6.53
CA LYS A 57 -6.94 -15.12 -6.93
C LYS A 57 -7.85 -15.28 -5.73
N ASP A 58 -9.05 -14.72 -5.81
CA ASP A 58 -10.08 -14.94 -4.80
C ASP A 58 -10.73 -16.32 -5.02
N GLU A 59 -10.48 -17.26 -4.12
CA GLU A 59 -11.03 -18.63 -4.19
C GLU A 59 -12.57 -18.68 -4.05
N VAL A 60 -13.21 -17.64 -3.49
CA VAL A 60 -14.67 -17.61 -3.31
C VAL A 60 -15.39 -17.22 -4.59
N VAL A 61 -14.87 -16.23 -5.30
CA VAL A 61 -15.49 -15.66 -6.52
C VAL A 61 -14.83 -16.21 -7.79
N GLY A 62 -13.61 -16.74 -7.67
CA GLY A 62 -12.79 -17.20 -8.79
C GLY A 62 -12.20 -16.07 -9.64
N LYS A 63 -12.19 -14.84 -9.12
CA LYS A 63 -11.68 -13.65 -9.81
C LYS A 63 -10.33 -13.23 -9.26
N ASP A 64 -9.49 -12.72 -10.15
CA ASP A 64 -8.19 -12.17 -9.80
C ASP A 64 -8.35 -10.78 -9.16
N TYR A 65 -7.45 -10.43 -8.24
CA TYR A 65 -7.38 -9.13 -7.59
C TYR A 65 -5.92 -8.72 -7.37
N LEU A 66 -5.68 -7.42 -7.31
CA LEU A 66 -4.35 -6.85 -7.16
C LEU A 66 -3.96 -6.78 -5.69
N LEU A 67 -2.72 -7.15 -5.38
CA LEU A 67 -2.11 -7.03 -4.07
C LEU A 67 -1.40 -5.68 -3.95
N CYS A 68 -1.73 -4.92 -2.91
CA CYS A 68 -1.05 -3.66 -2.59
C CYS A 68 -1.10 -3.40 -1.09
N ASP A 69 -0.32 -2.44 -0.61
CA ASP A 69 -0.33 -2.08 0.81
C ASP A 69 -1.68 -1.51 1.28
N TYR A 70 -2.52 -1.02 0.36
CA TYR A 70 -3.84 -0.47 0.69
C TYR A 70 -4.89 -1.54 1.02
N ASN A 71 -4.75 -2.77 0.48
CA ASN A 71 -5.60 -3.90 0.85
C ASN A 71 -4.88 -4.92 1.74
N ARG A 72 -3.64 -4.63 2.16
CA ARG A 72 -2.86 -5.45 3.08
C ARG A 72 -3.18 -5.11 4.52
N ASP A 73 -3.29 -6.15 5.34
CA ASP A 73 -3.27 -6.05 6.79
C ASP A 73 -2.42 -7.19 7.33
N ARG A 74 -1.32 -6.85 8.01
CA ARG A 74 -0.24 -7.77 8.38
C ARG A 74 0.31 -8.51 7.15
N ASP A 75 0.10 -9.83 7.08
CA ASP A 75 0.55 -10.69 5.98
C ASP A 75 -0.63 -11.22 5.16
N SER A 76 -1.80 -10.58 5.30
CA SER A 76 -3.04 -11.00 4.64
C SER A 76 -3.58 -9.88 3.78
N TYR A 77 -4.17 -10.25 2.64
CA TYR A 77 -4.70 -9.28 1.68
C TYR A 77 -6.21 -9.43 1.56
N ARG A 78 -6.93 -8.30 1.58
CA ARG A 78 -8.38 -8.26 1.42
C ARG A 78 -8.74 -8.29 -0.05
N SER A 79 -9.52 -9.30 -0.44
CA SER A 79 -10.13 -9.33 -1.76
C SER A 79 -11.21 -8.27 -1.89
N LEU A 80 -11.14 -7.52 -2.99
CA LEU A 80 -12.13 -6.53 -3.41
C LEU A 80 -13.50 -7.18 -3.73
N TRP A 81 -13.52 -8.47 -4.06
CA TRP A 81 -14.72 -9.19 -4.49
C TRP A 81 -15.46 -9.81 -3.30
N SER A 82 -14.84 -10.75 -2.59
CA SER A 82 -15.45 -11.43 -1.44
C SER A 82 -15.43 -10.63 -0.14
N ASN A 83 -14.63 -9.55 -0.06
CA ASN A 83 -14.37 -8.81 1.18
C ASN A 83 -13.78 -9.68 2.28
N LYS A 84 -12.98 -10.69 1.94
CA LYS A 84 -12.29 -11.56 2.88
C LYS A 84 -10.79 -11.39 2.75
N TYR A 85 -10.10 -11.59 3.87
CA TYR A 85 -8.66 -11.67 3.92
C TYR A 85 -8.18 -13.07 3.59
N ASP A 86 -7.08 -13.15 2.85
CA ASP A 86 -6.32 -14.37 2.62
C ASP A 86 -4.84 -14.13 2.97
N PRO A 87 -4.26 -14.90 3.92
CA PRO A 87 -4.90 -15.88 4.81
C PRO A 87 -6.01 -15.29 5.72
N PRO A 88 -6.99 -16.08 6.17
CA PRO A 88 -8.06 -15.58 7.02
C PRO A 88 -7.58 -15.29 8.46
N PHE A 89 -7.97 -14.13 9.01
CA PHE A 89 -7.74 -13.77 10.41
C PHE A 89 -8.90 -12.90 10.95
N GLU A 90 -9.06 -12.83 12.27
CA GLU A 90 -10.28 -12.27 12.89
C GLU A 90 -10.30 -10.73 13.01
N ASP A 91 -9.14 -10.07 13.06
CA ASP A 91 -9.03 -8.63 13.37
C ASP A 91 -8.68 -7.74 12.17
N GLY A 92 -9.17 -8.10 10.98
CA GLY A 92 -8.86 -7.34 9.76
C GLY A 92 -9.60 -6.02 9.66
N ALA A 93 -8.90 -4.99 9.16
CA ALA A 93 -9.49 -3.68 8.91
C ALA A 93 -10.62 -3.76 7.85
N MET A 94 -11.86 -3.65 8.31
CA MET A 94 -13.04 -3.67 7.43
C MET A 94 -13.59 -2.27 7.14
N LEU A 95 -14.05 -2.08 5.91
CA LEU A 95 -14.75 -0.86 5.51
C LEU A 95 -16.14 -0.77 6.15
N SER A 96 -16.61 0.46 6.38
CA SER A 96 -17.99 0.70 6.81
C SER A 96 -18.99 0.22 5.74
N ALA A 97 -20.21 -0.14 6.16
CA ALA A 97 -21.22 -0.68 5.25
C ALA A 97 -21.56 0.26 4.07
N TRP A 98 -21.47 1.58 4.28
CA TRP A 98 -21.67 2.55 3.21
C TRP A 98 -20.48 2.59 2.24
N LEU A 99 -19.25 2.62 2.75
CA LEU A 99 -18.05 2.65 1.93
C LEU A 99 -17.90 1.37 1.11
N ARG A 100 -18.24 0.21 1.69
CA ARG A 100 -18.22 -1.07 0.97
C ARG A 100 -19.20 -1.09 -0.20
N LYS A 101 -20.39 -0.48 -0.08
CA LYS A 101 -21.32 -0.33 -1.21
C LYS A 101 -20.73 0.52 -2.33
N LEU A 102 -19.97 1.55 -1.99
CA LEU A 102 -19.28 2.40 -2.97
C LEU A 102 -18.14 1.64 -3.65
N GLU A 103 -17.34 0.89 -2.88
CA GLU A 103 -16.26 0.05 -3.39
C GLU A 103 -16.76 -0.98 -4.41
N VAL A 104 -17.86 -1.69 -4.11
CA VAL A 104 -18.44 -2.66 -5.07
C VAL A 104 -18.88 -1.98 -6.36
N LYS A 105 -19.47 -0.78 -6.28
CA LYS A 105 -19.86 -0.02 -7.47
C LYS A 105 -18.65 0.43 -8.28
N ALA A 106 -17.60 0.90 -7.61
CA ALA A 106 -16.37 1.33 -8.25
C ALA A 106 -15.68 0.15 -8.95
N ASN A 107 -15.54 -1.00 -8.28
CA ASN A 107 -14.95 -2.20 -8.87
C ASN A 107 -15.70 -2.65 -10.12
N ASN A 108 -17.03 -2.67 -10.09
CA ASN A 108 -17.82 -3.03 -11.27
C ASN A 108 -17.67 -2.04 -12.43
N ALA A 109 -17.44 -0.75 -12.14
CA ALA A 109 -17.22 0.26 -13.17
C ALA A 109 -15.82 0.15 -13.78
N PHE A 110 -14.78 -0.09 -12.96
CA PHE A 110 -13.41 -0.25 -13.42
C PHE A 110 -13.16 -1.59 -14.12
N ASP A 111 -13.90 -2.66 -13.78
CA ASP A 111 -13.85 -3.95 -14.49
C ASP A 111 -14.32 -3.84 -15.96
N GLN A 112 -15.04 -2.75 -16.31
CA GLN A 112 -15.54 -2.49 -17.68
C GLN A 112 -14.68 -1.50 -18.47
N TYR A 113 -13.73 -0.82 -17.83
CA TYR A 113 -12.89 0.22 -18.45
C TYR A 113 -11.68 -0.39 -19.15
#